data_AF-A0A9R0DNG1-F1
#
_entry.id   AF-A0A9R0DNG1-F1
#
_cell.length_a   1.000
_cell.length_b   1.000
_cell.length_c   1.000
_cell.angle_alpha   90.00
_cell.angle_beta   90.00
_cell.angle_gamma   90.00
#
_symmetry.space_group_name_H-M   'P 1'
#
loop_
_entity.id
_entity.type
_entity.pdbx_description
1 polymer ?
#
loop_
_entity_poly.entity_id
_entity_poly.type
_entity_poly.pdbx_seq_one_letter_code
_entity_poly.pdbx_strand_id
1 'polypeptide(L)'
;MLNSCKLHPNSRFERLLNNKMFSKIFIITLIVGIASAGIISGRHAPKPAALADKEGCYIKEINDVIPFGDSVVPLDSCHRIYCGRVLFYASCRTIETDDPTCHIADGDLSRPYPHCCPHLKCDAHDDFIPLI
;
A
#
# COMPACT_ATOMS: atom_id res chain seq x y z
N MET A 1 39.65 -28.55 -30.24
CA MET A 1 38.94 -27.34 -30.69
C MET A 1 37.93 -26.93 -29.63
N LEU A 2 38.22 -25.88 -28.86
CA LEU A 2 37.25 -24.88 -28.38
C LEU A 2 38.03 -23.88 -27.52
N ASN A 3 37.89 -22.62 -27.91
CA ASN A 3 38.79 -21.52 -27.62
C ASN A 3 38.61 -20.98 -26.20
N SER A 4 39.72 -20.79 -25.49
CA SER A 4 39.76 -19.93 -24.31
C SER A 4 39.52 -18.47 -24.74
N CYS A 5 38.35 -17.91 -24.40
CA CYS A 5 38.17 -16.46 -24.40
C CYS A 5 39.08 -15.86 -23.32
N LYS A 6 40.27 -15.40 -23.71
CA LYS A 6 41.08 -14.47 -22.92
C LYS A 6 40.33 -13.15 -22.85
N LEU A 7 39.68 -12.85 -21.72
CA LEU A 7 39.32 -11.48 -21.38
C LEU A 7 40.62 -10.68 -21.26
N HIS A 8 40.82 -9.74 -22.17
CA HIS A 8 41.90 -8.77 -22.09
C HIS A 8 41.56 -7.80 -20.95
N PRO A 9 42.34 -7.71 -19.86
CA PRO A 9 42.12 -6.68 -18.85
C PRO A 9 42.38 -5.32 -19.49
N ASN A 10 41.32 -4.51 -19.58
CA ASN A 10 41.35 -3.20 -20.20
C ASN A 10 42.11 -2.22 -19.28
N SER A 11 43.40 -2.01 -19.55
CA SER A 11 44.34 -1.20 -18.78
C SER A 11 43.96 0.29 -18.65
N ARG A 12 42.88 0.72 -19.31
CA ARG A 12 42.30 2.06 -19.21
C ARG A 12 41.27 2.17 -18.06
N PHE A 13 40.63 1.06 -17.68
CA PHE A 13 39.63 1.04 -16.60
C PHE A 13 40.29 1.12 -15.20
N GLU A 14 41.38 0.37 -15.01
CA GLU A 14 42.22 0.40 -13.80
C GLU A 14 42.77 1.81 -13.48
N ARG A 15 43.13 2.59 -14.51
CA ARG A 15 43.67 3.94 -14.34
C ARG A 15 42.63 4.96 -13.88
N LEU A 16 41.36 4.75 -14.20
CA LEU A 16 40.25 5.60 -13.74
C LEU A 16 39.85 5.26 -12.30
N LEU A 17 39.99 4.00 -11.89
CA LEU A 17 39.74 3.52 -10.51
C LEU A 17 40.82 3.97 -9.51
N ASN A 18 42.07 4.17 -9.96
CA ASN A 18 43.19 4.55 -9.09
C ASN A 18 43.26 6.05 -8.74
N ASN A 19 42.33 6.85 -9.25
CA ASN A 19 42.26 8.26 -8.92
C ASN A 19 41.40 8.43 -7.65
N LYS A 20 42.02 8.85 -6.55
CA LYS A 20 41.43 8.90 -5.18
C LYS A 20 40.06 9.62 -5.11
N MET A 21 39.77 10.50 -6.07
CA MET A 21 38.46 11.17 -6.20
C MET A 21 37.40 10.33 -6.93
N PHE A 22 37.76 9.59 -7.98
CA PHE A 22 36.82 8.76 -8.76
C PHE A 22 36.37 7.53 -7.97
N SER A 23 37.26 6.90 -7.21
CA SER A 23 36.91 5.81 -6.28
C SER A 23 35.87 6.25 -5.25
N LYS A 24 36.02 7.45 -4.67
CA LYS A 24 35.05 8.00 -3.70
C LYS A 24 33.70 8.31 -4.34
N ILE A 25 33.68 8.90 -5.54
CA ILE A 25 32.43 9.20 -6.25
C ILE A 25 31.66 7.91 -6.55
N PHE A 26 32.35 6.86 -7.01
CA PHE A 26 31.75 5.56 -7.31
C PHE A 26 31.17 4.88 -6.06
N ILE A 27 31.88 4.97 -4.92
CA ILE A 27 31.39 4.45 -3.64
C ILE A 27 30.15 5.23 -3.18
N ILE A 28 30.16 6.57 -3.30
CA ILE A 28 29.03 7.41 -2.90
C ILE A 28 27.80 7.13 -3.78
N THR A 29 27.95 7.03 -5.10
CA THR A 29 26.82 6.71 -5.99
C THR A 29 26.29 5.30 -5.77
N LEU A 30 27.15 4.32 -5.43
CA LEU A 30 26.72 2.97 -5.07
C LEU A 30 25.87 2.98 -3.78
N ILE A 31 26.30 3.72 -2.75
CA ILE A 31 25.57 3.82 -1.48
C ILE A 31 24.21 4.50 -1.68
N VAL A 32 24.18 5.60 -2.45
CA VAL A 32 22.93 6.33 -2.75
C VAL A 32 21.97 5.48 -3.58
N GLY A 33 22.48 4.66 -4.53
CA GLY A 33 21.66 3.76 -5.33
C GLY A 33 21.03 2.60 -4.54
N ILE A 34 21.67 2.13 -3.46
CA ILE A 34 21.09 1.08 -2.59
C ILE A 34 20.02 1.67 -1.66
N ALA A 35 20.15 2.95 -1.27
CA ALA A 35 19.17 3.63 -0.42
C ALA A 35 17.80 3.88 -1.11
N SER A 36 17.74 3.89 -2.44
CA SER A 36 16.50 4.09 -3.19
C SER A 36 15.70 2.81 -3.48
N ALA A 37 16.21 1.63 -3.08
CA ALA A 37 15.45 0.37 -3.14
C ALA A 37 14.55 0.14 -1.91
N GLY A 38 14.30 1.19 -1.12
CA GLY A 38 13.28 1.19 -0.08
C GLY A 38 11.89 1.35 -0.70
N ILE A 39 11.37 0.29 -1.33
CA ILE A 39 9.93 0.19 -1.51
C ILE A 39 9.36 0.08 -0.09
N ILE A 40 8.57 1.06 0.33
CA ILE A 40 7.74 0.97 1.54
C ILE A 40 6.65 -0.04 1.23
N SER A 41 7.04 -1.31 1.07
CA SER A 41 6.14 -2.44 1.11
C SER A 41 5.92 -2.68 2.58
N GLY A 42 4.87 -2.09 3.14
CA GLY A 42 4.37 -2.51 4.46
C GLY A 42 4.19 -4.03 4.38
N ARG A 43 5.10 -4.78 5.00
CA ARG A 43 5.05 -6.25 4.95
C ARG A 43 3.71 -6.64 5.53
N HIS A 44 2.88 -7.29 4.72
CA HIS A 44 1.66 -7.91 5.21
C HIS A 44 2.03 -8.78 6.43
N ALA A 45 1.14 -8.81 7.44
CA ALA A 45 1.38 -9.63 8.61
C ALA A 45 1.69 -11.07 8.15
N PRO A 46 2.76 -11.70 8.70
CA PRO A 46 3.12 -13.04 8.31
C PRO A 46 1.93 -13.96 8.57
N LYS A 47 1.51 -14.67 7.52
CA LYS A 47 0.41 -15.60 7.58
C LYS A 47 0.71 -16.69 8.61
N PRO A 48 -0.16 -16.94 9.61
CA PRO A 48 0.09 -17.95 10.63
C PRO A 48 0.11 -19.35 10.00
N ALA A 49 0.95 -20.23 10.54
CA ALA A 49 1.14 -21.59 10.01
C ALA A 49 -0.16 -22.39 9.92
N ALA A 50 -1.11 -22.13 10.82
CA ALA A 50 -2.43 -22.76 10.85
C ALA A 50 -3.34 -22.39 9.66
N LEU A 51 -3.05 -21.29 8.95
CA LEU A 51 -3.80 -20.85 7.78
C LEU A 51 -3.01 -21.09 6.48
N ALA A 52 -1.81 -21.67 6.55
CA ALA A 52 -0.85 -21.74 5.45
C ALA A 52 -1.43 -22.39 4.17
N ASP A 53 -2.37 -23.32 4.33
CA ASP A 53 -3.10 -24.04 3.30
C ASP A 53 -4.13 -23.20 2.52
N LYS A 54 -4.67 -22.13 3.11
CA LYS A 54 -5.67 -21.27 2.42
C LYS A 54 -5.03 -20.27 1.46
N GLU A 55 -5.30 -20.32 0.16
CA GLU A 55 -4.81 -19.27 -0.75
C GLU A 55 -5.56 -17.95 -0.56
N GLY A 56 -4.81 -16.83 -0.54
CA GLY A 56 -5.40 -15.49 -0.41
C GLY A 56 -4.61 -14.53 0.48
N CYS A 57 -5.29 -13.46 0.91
CA CYS A 57 -4.73 -12.42 1.74
C CYS A 57 -5.06 -12.67 3.21
N TYR A 58 -4.04 -12.77 4.06
CA TYR A 58 -4.23 -12.80 5.51
C TYR A 58 -4.54 -11.40 6.05
N ILE A 59 -5.61 -11.30 6.83
CA ILE A 59 -6.08 -10.06 7.46
C ILE A 59 -5.97 -10.22 8.96
N LYS A 60 -5.15 -9.38 9.59
CA LYS A 60 -4.82 -9.50 11.01
C LYS A 60 -6.04 -9.18 11.89
N GLU A 61 -6.87 -8.25 11.44
CA GLU A 61 -8.04 -7.72 12.15
C GLU A 61 -9.10 -8.80 12.38
N ILE A 62 -9.34 -9.67 11.39
CA ILE A 62 -10.30 -10.78 11.48
C ILE A 62 -9.61 -12.14 11.73
N ASN A 63 -8.27 -12.16 11.77
CA ASN A 63 -7.45 -13.36 11.91
C ASN A 63 -7.83 -14.49 10.93
N ASP A 64 -8.11 -14.13 9.67
CA ASP A 64 -8.48 -15.10 8.63
C ASP A 64 -7.89 -14.70 7.26
N VAL A 65 -8.00 -15.62 6.30
CA VAL A 65 -7.57 -15.46 4.92
C VAL A 65 -8.77 -15.23 4.02
N ILE A 66 -8.74 -14.12 3.28
CA ILE A 66 -9.74 -13.83 2.24
C ILE A 66 -9.22 -14.35 0.90
N PRO A 67 -10.03 -15.08 0.13
CA PRO A 67 -9.67 -15.51 -1.22
C PRO A 67 -9.32 -14.33 -2.14
N PHE A 68 -8.49 -14.58 -3.14
CA PHE A 68 -8.21 -13.58 -4.17
C PHE A 68 -9.48 -13.22 -4.95
N GLY A 69 -9.71 -11.93 -5.18
CA GLY A 69 -10.90 -11.41 -5.84
C GLY A 69 -12.10 -11.20 -4.90
N ASP A 70 -11.96 -11.54 -3.61
CA ASP A 70 -13.03 -11.40 -2.63
C ASP A 70 -12.85 -10.19 -1.71
N SER A 71 -13.90 -9.85 -0.97
CA SER A 71 -13.87 -8.77 0.02
C SER A 71 -14.65 -9.08 1.28
N VAL A 72 -14.21 -8.50 2.39
CA VAL A 72 -14.92 -8.55 3.68
C VAL A 72 -15.22 -7.14 4.18
N VAL A 73 -16.20 -7.05 5.07
CA VAL A 73 -16.59 -5.84 5.77
C VAL A 73 -16.62 -6.18 7.26
N PRO A 74 -15.58 -5.81 8.03
CA PRO A 74 -15.59 -5.99 9.48
C PRO A 74 -16.75 -5.20 10.12
N LEU A 75 -17.37 -5.74 11.18
CA LEU A 75 -18.49 -5.08 11.88
C LEU A 75 -18.01 -4.07 12.94
N ASP A 76 -16.77 -4.16 13.38
CA ASP A 76 -16.17 -3.30 14.41
C ASP A 76 -15.52 -2.03 13.83
N SER A 77 -15.53 -1.89 12.50
CA SER A 77 -14.82 -0.82 11.81
C SER A 77 -15.45 -0.52 10.45
N CYS A 78 -15.61 0.77 10.13
CA CYS A 78 -16.29 1.19 8.91
C CYS A 78 -15.36 1.26 7.69
N HIS A 79 -14.98 0.09 7.19
CA HIS A 79 -14.22 -0.02 5.95
C HIS A 79 -14.49 -1.36 5.27
N ARG A 80 -14.16 -1.43 3.98
CA ARG A 80 -14.18 -2.68 3.21
C ARG A 80 -12.74 -3.07 2.87
N ILE A 81 -12.42 -4.35 3.00
CA ILE A 81 -11.12 -4.88 2.63
C ILE A 81 -11.28 -5.78 1.43
N TYR A 82 -10.52 -5.51 0.37
CA TYR A 82 -10.51 -6.29 -0.87
C TYR A 82 -9.16 -6.95 -1.07
N CYS A 83 -9.17 -8.27 -1.30
CA CYS A 83 -7.96 -9.05 -1.57
C CYS A 83 -7.71 -9.13 -3.07
N GLY A 84 -6.86 -8.26 -3.60
CA GLY A 84 -6.38 -8.33 -4.98
C GLY A 84 -4.98 -8.93 -5.07
N ARG A 85 -4.18 -8.48 -6.05
CA ARG A 85 -2.72 -8.72 -6.04
C ARG A 85 -2.02 -8.10 -4.83
N VAL A 86 -2.65 -7.07 -4.26
CA VAL A 86 -2.29 -6.40 -3.02
C VAL A 86 -3.57 -6.21 -2.20
N LEU A 87 -3.43 -5.90 -0.91
CA LEU A 87 -4.57 -5.57 -0.06
C LEU A 87 -5.06 -4.16 -0.38
N PHE A 88 -6.37 -3.99 -0.57
CA PHE A 88 -7.00 -2.69 -0.74
C PHE A 88 -7.98 -2.42 0.41
N TYR A 89 -7.81 -1.30 1.09
CA TYR A 89 -8.74 -0.82 2.11
C TYR A 89 -9.55 0.35 1.53
N ALA A 90 -10.88 0.24 1.56
CA ALA A 90 -11.80 1.31 1.22
C ALA A 90 -12.44 1.84 2.51
N SER A 91 -12.04 3.04 2.91
CA SER A 91 -12.62 3.77 4.05
C SER A 91 -13.66 4.77 3.60
N CYS A 92 -14.42 5.33 4.54
CA CYS A 92 -15.31 6.44 4.27
C CYS A 92 -14.55 7.65 3.70
N ARG A 93 -15.24 8.42 2.86
CA ARG A 93 -14.74 9.71 2.38
C ARG A 93 -14.70 10.69 3.55
N THR A 94 -13.63 11.49 3.65
CA THR A 94 -13.59 12.64 4.55
C THR A 94 -14.60 13.68 4.07
N ILE A 95 -15.52 14.07 4.95
CA ILE A 95 -16.51 15.10 4.69
C ILE A 95 -16.29 16.26 5.65
N GLU A 96 -16.35 17.48 5.11
CA GLU A 96 -16.24 18.74 5.83
C GLU A 96 -17.29 19.69 5.25
N THR A 97 -17.81 20.61 6.07
CA THR A 97 -18.79 21.61 5.65
C THR A 97 -18.50 22.94 6.33
N ASP A 98 -18.54 24.02 5.56
CA ASP A 98 -18.53 25.40 6.08
C ASP A 98 -19.96 25.97 6.20
N ASP A 99 -20.96 25.23 5.73
CA ASP A 99 -22.36 25.64 5.77
C ASP A 99 -22.92 25.48 7.20
N PRO A 100 -23.41 26.56 7.84
CA PRO A 100 -23.96 26.51 9.20
C PRO A 100 -25.28 25.75 9.31
N THR A 101 -25.95 25.46 8.19
CA THR A 101 -27.21 24.68 8.14
C THR A 101 -26.98 23.18 7.96
N CYS A 102 -25.72 22.79 7.74
CA CYS A 102 -25.32 21.40 7.58
C CYS A 102 -24.50 20.93 8.77
N HIS A 103 -24.77 19.72 9.23
CA HIS A 103 -23.98 19.04 10.24
C HIS A 103 -23.58 17.65 9.74
N ILE A 104 -22.40 17.21 10.18
CA ILE A 104 -21.93 15.85 9.92
C ILE A 104 -22.64 14.93 10.91
N ALA A 105 -23.51 14.06 10.40
CA ALA A 105 -24.10 13.02 11.22
C ALA A 105 -23.11 11.86 11.38
N ASP A 106 -22.93 11.42 12.63
CA ASP A 106 -22.06 10.29 12.95
C ASP A 106 -22.47 9.02 12.18
N GLY A 107 -21.46 8.22 11.85
CA GLY A 107 -21.64 6.92 11.23
C GLY A 107 -22.24 5.89 12.18
N ASP A 108 -22.98 4.92 11.64
CA ASP A 108 -23.54 3.79 12.39
C ASP A 108 -22.71 2.53 12.17
N LEU A 109 -21.78 2.24 13.09
CA LEU A 109 -20.92 1.04 13.04
C LEU A 109 -21.70 -0.28 13.11
N SER A 110 -22.99 -0.26 13.47
CA SER A 110 -23.85 -1.45 13.44
C SER A 110 -24.18 -1.89 12.00
N ARG A 111 -23.91 -1.04 11.00
CA ARG A 111 -24.17 -1.31 9.58
C ARG A 111 -22.87 -1.64 8.85
N PRO A 112 -22.92 -2.45 7.78
CA PRO A 112 -21.75 -2.70 6.96
C PRO A 112 -21.39 -1.46 6.13
N TYR A 113 -20.09 -1.28 5.83
CA TYR A 113 -19.62 -0.34 4.80
C TYR A 113 -20.37 -0.59 3.47
N PRO A 114 -20.84 0.46 2.77
CA PRO A 114 -20.62 1.89 3.02
C PRO A 114 -21.67 2.54 3.95
N HIS A 115 -22.64 1.80 4.47
CA HIS A 115 -23.76 2.34 5.22
C HIS A 115 -23.42 2.78 6.65
N CYS A 116 -22.27 2.37 7.18
CA CYS A 116 -21.74 2.89 8.44
C CYS A 116 -21.05 4.24 8.31
N CYS A 117 -20.88 4.79 7.10
CA CYS A 117 -20.14 6.02 6.93
C CYS A 117 -20.92 7.24 7.45
N PRO A 118 -20.21 8.25 8.00
CA PRO A 118 -20.82 9.53 8.33
C PRO A 118 -21.35 10.18 7.05
N HIS A 119 -22.43 10.93 7.19
CA HIS A 119 -23.08 11.61 6.08
C HIS A 119 -23.41 13.04 6.46
N LEU A 120 -23.38 13.92 5.45
CA LEU A 120 -23.78 15.31 5.64
C LEU A 120 -25.30 15.35 5.72
N LYS A 121 -25.83 15.89 6.83
CA LYS A 121 -27.23 16.23 6.96
C LYS A 121 -27.35 17.74 6.93
N CYS A 122 -28.01 18.25 5.91
CA CYS A 122 -28.40 19.65 5.85
C CYS A 122 -29.85 19.76 6.25
N ASP A 123 -30.16 20.69 7.16
CA ASP A 123 -31.53 21.06 7.44
C ASP A 123 -32.07 21.68 6.15
N ALA A 124 -32.90 20.91 5.45
CA ALA A 124 -33.33 21.14 4.09
C ALA A 124 -33.42 22.63 3.66
N HIS A 125 -32.62 22.98 2.67
CA HIS A 125 -33.15 22.80 1.32
C HIS A 125 -32.91 21.35 0.90
N ASP A 126 -34.02 20.65 0.61
CA ASP A 126 -34.18 19.22 0.33
C ASP A 126 -33.52 18.78 -0.99
N ASP A 127 -32.29 19.21 -1.26
CA ASP A 127 -31.55 18.77 -2.44
C ASP A 127 -30.57 17.68 -2.01
N PHE A 128 -31.07 16.44 -2.06
CA PHE A 128 -30.24 15.23 -2.15
C PHE A 128 -29.20 15.44 -3.25
N ILE A 129 -27.95 15.72 -2.87
CA ILE A 129 -26.81 15.55 -3.77
C ILE A 129 -26.29 14.12 -3.58
N PRO A 130 -26.61 13.17 -4.46
CA PRO A 130 -25.92 11.89 -4.47
C PRO A 130 -24.48 12.15 -4.95
N LEU A 131 -23.53 12.25 -4.03
CA LEU A 131 -22.11 12.30 -4.38
C LEU A 131 -21.65 10.89 -4.77
N ILE A 132 -21.78 10.60 -6.07
CA ILE A 132 -21.10 9.50 -6.78
C ILE A 132 -19.58 9.66 -6.65
#